data_AF-A0A8H6PCU0-F1
#
_entry.id   AF-A0A8H6PCU0-F1
#
_cell.length_a   1.000
_cell.length_b   1.000
_cell.length_c   1.000
_cell.angle_alpha   90.00
_cell.angle_beta   90.00
_cell.angle_gamma   90.00
#
_symmetry.space_group_name_H-M   'P 1'
#
loop_
_entity.id
_entity.type
_entity.pdbx_description
1 polymer ?
#
loop_
_entity_poly.entity_id
_entity_poly.type
_entity_poly.pdbx_seq_one_letter_code
_entity_poly.pdbx_strand_id
1 'polypeptide(L)'
;MTSRIEKTIARQREKIESGAYYEAHQQLRVIAARYIKQANYDAAAEILAGGATALLRAGSQQGASASGGDLAIMLVLEVYTKAGWGITGGDDDAEGRARKKRLIELLREFPSEEPTRKRFIQEIIGWSGRFGPVERGDAELHHAAGSVYAEDNEPYDAEKHLILGTSESAETLAKLEYEWYTNDEPHTAAIYASRAVFPYLLVGNLRNANKAFLIFTSRLSSSNVSLGVQEVSSASSDVRVFPSLPLLNFISMLLLAIQRGSADLFKQLTAHYASEIQEVGIWDDALAQIGEQYFGIKVPRQGNPLLDMMGSMLFGGQNQSGSRRPPQGRSQSKTVEAPPASMELD
;
A
#
# COMPACT_ATOMS: atom_id res chain seq x y z
N MET A 1 26.05 -9.90 -29.27
CA MET A 1 25.21 -10.92 -28.58
C MET A 1 23.71 -10.61 -28.73
N THR A 2 23.33 -9.34 -28.70
CA THR A 2 21.98 -8.80 -29.03
C THR A 2 21.32 -9.46 -30.24
N SER A 3 21.99 -9.55 -31.40
CA SER A 3 21.37 -10.13 -32.62
C SER A 3 20.98 -11.62 -32.52
N ARG A 4 21.57 -12.38 -31.60
CA ARG A 4 21.22 -13.81 -31.39
C ARG A 4 20.04 -13.96 -30.43
N ILE A 5 19.96 -13.08 -29.43
CA ILE A 5 18.84 -13.02 -28.48
C ILE A 5 17.59 -12.57 -29.22
N GLU A 6 17.68 -11.49 -30.00
CA GLU A 6 16.60 -10.98 -30.84
C GLU A 6 16.05 -12.04 -31.81
N LYS A 7 16.94 -12.76 -32.52
CA LYS A 7 16.52 -13.88 -33.39
C LYS A 7 15.82 -15.00 -32.63
N THR A 8 16.27 -15.27 -31.40
CA THR A 8 15.64 -16.29 -30.56
C THR A 8 14.25 -15.83 -30.12
N ILE A 9 14.11 -14.59 -29.66
CA ILE A 9 12.82 -14.00 -29.28
C ILE A 9 11.87 -13.97 -30.48
N ALA A 10 12.33 -13.54 -31.66
CA ALA A 10 11.53 -13.52 -32.88
C ALA A 10 11.01 -14.91 -33.26
N ARG A 11 11.88 -15.93 -33.25
CA ARG A 11 11.48 -17.32 -33.53
C ARG A 11 10.48 -17.86 -32.50
N GLN A 12 10.61 -17.49 -31.23
CA GLN A 12 9.64 -17.91 -30.22
C GLN A 12 8.31 -17.17 -30.35
N ARG A 13 8.32 -15.89 -30.78
CA ARG A 13 7.08 -15.16 -31.12
C ARG A 13 6.32 -15.84 -32.25
N GLU A 14 6.99 -16.22 -33.34
CA GLU A 14 6.35 -16.96 -34.44
C GLU A 14 5.68 -18.27 -33.96
N LYS A 15 6.30 -18.99 -33.01
CA LYS A 15 5.72 -20.20 -32.42
C LYS A 15 4.52 -19.93 -31.52
N ILE A 16 4.54 -18.82 -30.79
CA ILE A 16 3.42 -18.37 -29.98
C ILE A 16 2.25 -18.00 -30.91
N GLU A 17 2.53 -17.29 -32.00
CA GLU A 17 1.53 -16.96 -33.04
C GLU A 17 0.97 -18.21 -33.72
N SER A 18 1.76 -19.28 -33.85
CA SER A 18 1.28 -20.57 -34.36
C SER A 18 0.54 -21.43 -33.32
N GLY A 19 0.28 -20.91 -32.12
CA GLY A 19 -0.44 -21.62 -31.05
C GLY A 19 0.37 -22.67 -30.30
N ALA A 20 1.69 -22.76 -30.49
CA ALA A 20 2.54 -23.74 -29.82
C ALA A 20 3.04 -23.23 -28.45
N TYR A 21 2.11 -22.77 -27.59
CA TYR A 21 2.42 -22.02 -26.36
C TYR A 21 3.26 -22.82 -25.36
N TYR A 22 2.86 -24.07 -25.08
CA TYR A 22 3.57 -24.93 -24.12
C TYR A 22 5.01 -25.24 -24.59
N GLU A 23 5.19 -25.51 -25.89
CA GLU A 23 6.52 -25.77 -26.43
C GLU A 23 7.40 -24.51 -26.39
N ALA A 24 6.85 -23.36 -26.75
CA ALA A 24 7.54 -22.08 -26.66
C ALA A 24 7.96 -21.79 -25.21
N HIS A 25 7.05 -22.00 -24.26
CA HIS A 25 7.30 -21.87 -22.81
C HIS A 25 8.47 -22.73 -22.33
N GLN A 26 8.45 -24.04 -22.62
CA GLN A 26 9.53 -24.94 -22.20
C GLN A 26 10.87 -24.57 -22.84
N GLN A 27 10.87 -24.17 -24.11
CA GLN A 27 12.10 -23.73 -24.79
C GLN A 27 12.66 -22.45 -24.16
N LEU A 28 11.81 -21.47 -23.84
CA LEU A 28 12.21 -20.24 -23.18
C LEU A 28 12.83 -20.52 -21.81
N ARG A 29 12.23 -21.40 -21.00
CA ARG A 29 12.79 -21.82 -19.70
C ARG A 29 14.18 -22.42 -19.82
N VAL A 30 14.38 -23.35 -20.76
CA VAL A 30 15.67 -24.01 -20.98
C VAL A 30 16.75 -23.01 -21.42
N ILE A 31 16.39 -22.09 -22.32
CA ILE A 31 17.33 -21.07 -22.81
C ILE A 31 17.70 -20.09 -21.68
N ALA A 32 16.71 -19.61 -20.92
CA ALA A 32 16.94 -18.73 -19.78
C ALA A 32 17.82 -19.42 -18.72
N ALA A 33 17.54 -20.67 -18.35
CA ALA A 33 18.34 -21.44 -17.40
C ALA A 33 19.81 -21.58 -17.85
N ARG A 34 20.07 -21.73 -19.15
CA ARG A 34 21.43 -21.75 -19.70
C ARG A 34 22.13 -20.40 -19.49
N TYR A 35 21.47 -19.28 -19.76
CA TYR A 35 22.06 -17.95 -19.54
C TYR A 35 22.30 -17.65 -18.05
N ILE A 36 21.37 -18.05 -17.18
CA ILE A 36 21.53 -17.95 -15.72
C ILE A 36 22.75 -18.76 -15.25
N LYS A 37 22.93 -19.99 -15.74
CA LYS A 37 24.12 -20.81 -15.43
C LYS A 37 25.43 -20.17 -15.91
N GLN A 38 25.37 -19.34 -16.93
CA GLN A 38 26.51 -18.57 -17.44
C GLN A 38 26.68 -17.21 -16.74
N ALA A 39 25.90 -16.93 -15.69
CA ALA A 39 25.82 -15.64 -15.01
C ALA A 39 25.49 -14.45 -15.95
N ASN A 40 24.91 -14.72 -17.12
CA ASN A 40 24.46 -13.69 -18.06
C ASN A 40 22.99 -13.35 -17.75
N TYR A 41 22.79 -12.60 -16.67
CA TYR A 41 21.46 -12.26 -16.16
C TYR A 41 20.71 -11.30 -17.09
N ASP A 42 21.40 -10.38 -17.76
CA ASP A 42 20.76 -9.44 -18.70
C ASP A 42 20.12 -10.17 -19.88
N ALA A 43 20.82 -11.12 -20.49
CA ALA A 43 20.27 -11.95 -21.56
C ALA A 43 19.10 -12.82 -21.09
N ALA A 44 19.20 -13.37 -19.87
CA ALA A 44 18.10 -14.12 -19.27
C ALA A 44 16.86 -13.23 -19.03
N ALA A 45 17.08 -11.99 -18.56
CA ALA A 45 16.01 -11.03 -18.32
C ALA A 45 15.28 -10.65 -19.61
N GLU A 46 16.01 -10.36 -20.69
CA GLU A 46 15.42 -10.03 -21.99
C GLU A 46 14.57 -11.18 -22.54
N ILE A 47 15.06 -12.41 -22.45
CA ILE A 47 14.37 -13.60 -22.96
C ILE A 47 13.11 -13.88 -22.15
N LEU A 48 13.20 -13.86 -20.82
CA LEU A 48 12.06 -14.15 -19.96
C LEU A 48 11.01 -13.05 -20.06
N ALA A 49 11.40 -11.77 -20.04
CA ALA A 49 10.46 -10.67 -20.17
C ALA A 49 9.77 -10.68 -21.54
N GLY A 50 10.54 -10.79 -22.63
CA GLY A 50 9.98 -10.82 -23.98
C GLY A 50 9.07 -12.03 -24.24
N GLY A 51 9.44 -13.19 -23.70
CA GLY A 51 8.63 -14.41 -23.76
C GLY A 51 7.36 -14.33 -22.92
N ALA A 52 7.46 -13.82 -21.69
CA ALA A 52 6.32 -13.61 -20.80
C ALA A 52 5.31 -12.63 -21.41
N THR A 53 5.76 -11.47 -21.89
CA THR A 53 4.89 -10.49 -22.59
C THR A 53 4.16 -11.14 -23.77
N ALA A 54 4.85 -11.90 -24.62
CA ALA A 54 4.22 -12.52 -25.78
C ALA A 54 3.16 -13.56 -25.39
N LEU A 55 3.42 -14.37 -24.37
CA LEU A 55 2.49 -15.38 -23.87
C LEU A 55 1.28 -14.76 -23.14
N LEU A 56 1.49 -13.70 -22.36
CA LEU A 56 0.42 -12.97 -21.68
C LEU A 56 -0.51 -12.29 -22.69
N ARG A 57 0.04 -11.69 -23.76
CA ARG A 57 -0.74 -11.08 -24.85
C ARG A 57 -1.52 -12.10 -25.70
N ALA A 58 -1.07 -13.35 -25.78
CA ALA A 58 -1.81 -14.40 -26.44
C ALA A 58 -3.11 -14.78 -25.67
N GLY A 59 -3.22 -14.36 -24.41
CA GLY A 59 -4.42 -14.48 -23.59
C GLY A 59 -4.65 -15.88 -23.02
N SER A 60 -5.88 -16.10 -22.53
CA SER A 60 -6.25 -17.33 -21.82
C SER A 60 -6.36 -18.59 -22.70
N GLN A 61 -6.18 -18.45 -24.03
CA GLN A 61 -6.22 -19.58 -24.95
C GLN A 61 -5.14 -20.60 -24.60
N GLN A 62 -5.55 -21.85 -24.40
CA GLN A 62 -4.65 -23.00 -24.20
C GLN A 62 -3.62 -22.81 -23.05
N GLY A 63 -3.90 -21.95 -22.06
CA GLY A 63 -3.00 -21.71 -20.93
C GLY A 63 -1.77 -20.84 -21.25
N ALA A 64 -1.82 -20.02 -22.31
CA ALA A 64 -0.73 -19.12 -22.65
C ALA A 64 -0.47 -18.09 -21.54
N SER A 65 -1.50 -17.46 -20.97
CA SER A 65 -1.36 -16.55 -19.82
C SER A 65 -0.68 -17.19 -18.61
N ALA A 66 -1.07 -18.41 -18.23
CA ALA A 66 -0.44 -19.13 -17.12
C ALA A 66 1.05 -19.42 -17.40
N SER A 67 1.39 -19.74 -18.66
CA SER A 67 2.79 -19.93 -19.09
C SER A 67 3.57 -18.62 -19.04
N GLY A 68 2.97 -17.51 -19.46
CA GLY A 68 3.55 -16.18 -19.38
C GLY A 68 3.79 -15.73 -17.95
N GLY A 69 2.83 -15.97 -17.05
CA GLY A 69 2.94 -15.70 -15.63
C GLY A 69 4.04 -16.50 -14.94
N ASP A 70 4.20 -17.78 -15.27
CA ASP A 70 5.30 -18.60 -14.79
C ASP A 70 6.67 -18.06 -15.23
N LEU A 71 6.82 -17.62 -16.49
CA LEU A 71 8.05 -16.96 -16.96
C LEU A 71 8.32 -15.63 -16.24
N ALA A 72 7.27 -14.85 -15.98
CA ALA A 72 7.37 -13.58 -15.25
C ALA A 72 7.80 -13.81 -13.79
N ILE A 73 7.28 -14.84 -13.12
CA ILE A 73 7.72 -15.23 -11.78
C ILE A 73 9.16 -15.73 -11.81
N MET A 74 9.52 -16.55 -12.80
CA MET A 74 10.91 -17.00 -13.00
C MET A 74 11.86 -15.82 -13.19
N LEU A 75 11.46 -14.78 -13.93
CA LEU A 75 12.26 -13.55 -14.08
C LEU A 75 12.61 -12.92 -12.73
N VAL A 76 11.65 -12.82 -11.82
CA VAL A 76 11.88 -12.19 -10.50
C VAL A 76 12.75 -13.07 -9.60
N LEU A 77 12.42 -14.37 -9.51
CA LEU A 77 13.06 -15.29 -8.58
C LEU A 77 14.45 -15.75 -9.04
N GLU A 78 14.58 -16.09 -10.31
CA GLU A 78 15.78 -16.74 -10.84
C GLU A 78 16.75 -15.76 -11.51
N VAL A 79 16.29 -14.56 -11.86
CA VAL A 79 17.14 -13.50 -12.43
C VAL A 79 17.31 -12.35 -11.45
N TYR A 80 16.26 -11.59 -11.14
CA TYR A 80 16.40 -10.37 -10.33
C TYR A 80 16.96 -10.67 -8.94
N THR A 81 16.42 -11.68 -8.25
CA THR A 81 16.87 -12.07 -6.91
C THR A 81 18.27 -12.69 -6.92
N LYS A 82 18.58 -13.59 -7.86
CA LYS A 82 19.89 -14.26 -7.92
C LYS A 82 21.01 -13.36 -8.41
N ALA A 83 20.71 -12.40 -9.29
CA ALA A 83 21.67 -11.40 -9.74
C ALA A 83 21.98 -10.37 -8.64
N GLY A 84 21.17 -10.32 -7.57
CA GLY A 84 21.31 -9.32 -6.51
C GLY A 84 21.05 -7.90 -7.01
N TRP A 85 20.23 -7.75 -8.05
CA TRP A 85 19.96 -6.43 -8.62
C TRP A 85 19.14 -5.59 -7.66
N GLY A 86 19.77 -4.52 -7.17
CA GLY A 86 19.18 -3.57 -6.25
C GLY A 86 18.52 -2.38 -6.92
N ILE A 87 17.69 -1.69 -6.13
CA ILE A 87 17.25 -0.31 -6.32
C ILE A 87 18.05 0.50 -5.32
N THR A 88 19.02 1.27 -5.82
CA THR A 88 19.96 2.02 -4.97
C THR A 88 19.38 3.32 -4.45
N GLY A 89 18.21 3.73 -4.97
CA GLY A 89 17.53 4.97 -4.60
C GLY A 89 18.17 6.20 -5.23
N GLY A 90 17.35 7.21 -5.55
CA GLY A 90 17.81 8.48 -6.12
C GLY A 90 17.71 8.58 -7.65
N ASP A 91 17.95 9.80 -8.15
CA ASP A 91 17.71 10.19 -9.55
C ASP A 91 18.74 9.63 -10.53
N ASP A 92 19.86 9.10 -10.05
CA ASP A 92 20.95 8.59 -10.89
C ASP A 92 20.88 7.07 -11.19
N ASP A 93 20.00 6.32 -10.52
CA ASP A 93 19.85 4.86 -10.71
C ASP A 93 19.07 4.50 -11.99
N ALA A 94 19.69 4.73 -13.15
CA ALA A 94 19.10 4.45 -14.45
C ALA A 94 18.77 2.96 -14.64
N GLU A 95 19.63 2.07 -14.14
CA GLU A 95 19.42 0.62 -14.26
C GLU A 95 18.28 0.14 -13.37
N GLY A 96 18.21 0.58 -12.12
CA GLY A 96 17.12 0.30 -11.21
C GLY A 96 15.77 0.78 -11.77
N ARG A 97 15.73 1.99 -12.34
CA ARG A 97 14.55 2.49 -13.05
C ARG A 97 14.16 1.62 -14.24
N ALA A 98 15.11 1.20 -15.06
CA ALA A 98 14.84 0.31 -16.20
C ALA A 98 14.31 -1.06 -15.74
N ARG A 99 14.87 -1.61 -14.66
CA ARG A 99 14.43 -2.87 -14.06
C ARG A 99 13.01 -2.77 -13.52
N LYS A 100 12.67 -1.68 -12.81
CA LYS A 100 11.30 -1.40 -12.33
C LYS A 100 10.33 -1.25 -13.50
N LYS A 101 10.68 -0.43 -14.48
CA LYS A 101 9.88 -0.21 -15.69
C LYS A 101 9.53 -1.52 -16.38
N ARG A 102 10.50 -2.43 -16.55
CA ARG A 102 10.26 -3.76 -17.14
C ARG A 102 9.22 -4.57 -16.36
N LEU A 103 9.30 -4.57 -15.02
CA LEU A 103 8.34 -5.29 -14.18
C LEU A 103 6.94 -4.67 -14.24
N ILE A 104 6.85 -3.33 -14.29
CA ILE A 104 5.59 -2.59 -14.42
C ILE A 104 4.95 -2.85 -15.78
N GLU A 105 5.72 -2.77 -16.86
CA GLU A 105 5.25 -3.09 -18.21
C GLU A 105 4.75 -4.52 -18.26
N LEU A 106 5.49 -5.47 -17.70
CA LEU A 106 5.07 -6.87 -17.67
C LEU A 106 3.81 -7.09 -16.83
N LEU A 107 3.67 -6.41 -15.69
CA LEU A 107 2.46 -6.48 -14.85
C LEU A 107 1.20 -6.08 -15.64
N ARG A 108 1.29 -5.03 -16.46
CA ARG A 108 0.17 -4.53 -17.26
C ARG A 108 -0.27 -5.48 -18.38
N GLU A 109 0.55 -6.47 -18.73
CA GLU A 109 0.19 -7.49 -19.72
C GLU A 109 -0.62 -8.64 -19.10
N PHE A 110 -0.66 -8.78 -17.77
CA PHE A 110 -1.44 -9.83 -17.14
C PHE A 110 -2.95 -9.57 -17.28
N PRO A 111 -3.72 -10.54 -17.81
CA PRO A 111 -5.18 -10.49 -17.73
C PRO A 111 -5.68 -10.45 -16.28
N SER A 112 -6.86 -9.88 -16.06
CA SER A 112 -7.38 -9.67 -14.71
C SER A 112 -7.72 -10.96 -13.98
N GLU A 113 -8.18 -11.94 -14.74
CA GLU A 113 -8.56 -13.29 -14.31
C GLU A 113 -7.36 -14.23 -14.10
N GLU A 114 -6.14 -13.84 -14.50
CA GLU A 114 -4.98 -14.72 -14.46
C GLU A 114 -4.49 -14.95 -13.01
N PRO A 115 -4.59 -16.18 -12.46
CA PRO A 115 -4.28 -16.43 -11.05
C PRO A 115 -2.82 -16.16 -10.67
N THR A 116 -1.90 -16.33 -11.63
CA THR A 116 -0.47 -16.08 -11.38
C THR A 116 -0.14 -14.60 -11.19
N ARG A 117 -1.02 -13.67 -11.58
CA ARG A 117 -0.83 -12.21 -11.42
C ARG A 117 -0.62 -11.82 -9.96
N LYS A 118 -1.44 -12.35 -9.04
CA LYS A 118 -1.31 -12.09 -7.60
C LYS A 118 0.04 -12.53 -7.05
N ARG A 119 0.50 -13.71 -7.48
CA ARG A 119 1.83 -14.21 -7.10
C ARG A 119 2.93 -13.33 -7.69
N PHE A 120 2.84 -12.95 -8.96
CA PHE A 120 3.81 -12.04 -9.56
C PHE A 120 3.91 -10.71 -8.81
N ILE A 121 2.78 -10.10 -8.44
CA ILE A 121 2.73 -8.90 -7.59
C ILE A 121 3.45 -9.13 -6.25
N GLN A 122 3.19 -10.25 -5.57
CA GLN A 122 3.88 -10.59 -4.32
C GLN A 122 5.40 -10.70 -4.50
N GLU A 123 5.85 -11.33 -5.58
CA GLU A 123 7.28 -11.50 -5.85
C GLU A 123 7.97 -10.17 -6.19
N ILE A 124 7.35 -9.29 -7.00
CA ILE A 124 7.97 -7.98 -7.34
C ILE A 124 8.02 -7.06 -6.12
N ILE A 125 6.99 -7.05 -5.28
CA ILE A 125 6.98 -6.27 -4.03
C ILE A 125 8.02 -6.85 -3.06
N GLY A 126 8.04 -8.17 -2.86
CA GLY A 126 9.02 -8.84 -2.00
C GLY A 126 10.47 -8.72 -2.49
N TRP A 127 10.71 -8.66 -3.80
CA TRP A 127 12.02 -8.30 -4.36
C TRP A 127 12.37 -6.86 -4.01
N SER A 128 11.48 -5.90 -4.28
CA SER A 128 11.76 -4.48 -4.03
C SER A 128 11.94 -4.13 -2.55
N GLY A 129 11.28 -4.86 -1.64
CA GLY A 129 11.48 -4.71 -0.20
C GLY A 129 12.83 -5.24 0.29
N ARG A 130 13.33 -6.32 -0.33
CA ARG A 130 14.63 -6.93 0.01
C ARG A 130 15.82 -6.24 -0.63
N PHE A 131 15.64 -5.74 -1.84
CA PHE A 131 16.70 -5.19 -2.68
C PHE A 131 16.53 -3.70 -2.95
N GLY A 132 15.63 -3.03 -2.24
CA GLY A 132 15.40 -1.59 -2.36
C GLY A 132 15.51 -0.86 -1.03
N PRO A 133 15.33 0.47 -1.03
CA PRO A 133 15.55 1.31 0.15
C PRO A 133 14.42 1.23 1.18
N VAL A 134 13.26 0.68 0.81
CA VAL A 134 12.06 0.62 1.65
C VAL A 134 11.67 -0.83 1.86
N GLU A 135 11.75 -1.32 3.09
CA GLU A 135 11.47 -2.73 3.43
C GLU A 135 10.06 -3.20 3.03
N ARG A 136 9.10 -2.27 3.01
CA ARG A 136 7.70 -2.56 2.64
C ARG A 136 7.48 -2.65 1.13
N GLY A 137 8.47 -2.32 0.29
CA GLY A 137 8.39 -2.34 -1.16
C GLY A 137 8.55 -0.96 -1.81
N ASP A 138 8.86 -0.94 -3.11
CA ASP A 138 9.02 0.29 -3.90
C ASP A 138 7.66 0.93 -4.23
N ALA A 139 7.58 2.26 -4.10
CA ALA A 139 6.35 3.03 -4.26
C ALA A 139 5.79 3.01 -5.69
N GLU A 140 6.63 2.95 -6.73
CA GLU A 140 6.15 2.87 -8.12
C GLU A 140 5.58 1.49 -8.44
N LEU A 141 6.18 0.43 -7.89
CA LEU A 141 5.64 -0.93 -8.01
C LEU A 141 4.31 -1.07 -7.25
N HIS A 142 4.21 -0.49 -6.05
CA HIS A 142 2.95 -0.40 -5.32
C HIS A 142 1.89 0.39 -6.09
N HIS A 143 2.26 1.54 -6.68
CA HIS A 143 1.34 2.30 -7.53
C HIS A 143 0.85 1.45 -8.72
N ALA A 144 1.75 0.76 -9.43
CA ALA A 144 1.37 -0.08 -10.56
C ALA A 144 0.45 -1.24 -10.17
N ALA A 145 0.76 -1.95 -9.08
CA ALA A 145 -0.08 -3.03 -8.56
C ALA A 145 -1.45 -2.53 -8.12
N GLY A 146 -1.49 -1.43 -7.37
CA GLY A 146 -2.72 -0.81 -6.93
C GLY A 146 -3.60 -0.30 -8.07
N SER A 147 -3.00 0.29 -9.11
CA SER A 147 -3.72 0.78 -10.28
C SER A 147 -4.35 -0.35 -11.09
N VAL A 148 -3.65 -1.48 -11.27
CA VAL A 148 -4.23 -2.65 -11.96
C VAL A 148 -5.43 -3.22 -11.17
N TYR A 149 -5.34 -3.31 -9.84
CA TYR A 149 -6.50 -3.70 -9.03
C TYR A 149 -7.64 -2.67 -9.06
N ALA A 150 -7.32 -1.38 -9.14
CA ALA A 150 -8.32 -0.32 -9.25
C ALA A 150 -9.06 -0.39 -10.60
N GLU A 151 -8.35 -0.63 -11.71
CA GLU A 151 -8.93 -0.82 -13.04
C GLU A 151 -9.90 -2.03 -13.08
N ASP A 152 -9.62 -3.05 -12.27
CA ASP A 152 -10.47 -4.24 -12.13
C ASP A 152 -11.64 -4.07 -11.13
N ASN A 153 -11.77 -2.91 -10.49
CA ASN A 153 -12.73 -2.66 -9.40
C ASN A 153 -12.54 -3.60 -8.19
N GLU A 154 -11.29 -3.87 -7.80
CA GLU A 154 -10.90 -4.67 -6.64
C GLU A 154 -10.36 -3.77 -5.50
N PRO A 155 -11.24 -3.01 -4.80
CA PRO A 155 -10.83 -1.95 -3.89
C PRO A 155 -9.99 -2.43 -2.70
N TYR A 156 -10.32 -3.57 -2.11
CA TYR A 156 -9.57 -4.11 -0.98
C TYR A 156 -8.11 -4.45 -1.30
N ASP A 157 -7.84 -4.96 -2.51
CA ASP A 157 -6.48 -5.26 -2.93
C ASP A 157 -5.79 -4.00 -3.48
N ALA A 158 -6.51 -3.11 -4.15
CA ALA A 158 -6.00 -1.81 -4.58
C ALA A 158 -5.52 -0.96 -3.39
N GLU A 159 -6.34 -0.82 -2.35
CA GLU A 159 -6.05 -0.07 -1.12
C GLU A 159 -4.70 -0.47 -0.54
N LYS A 160 -4.47 -1.76 -0.31
CA LYS A 160 -3.22 -2.30 0.29
C LYS A 160 -1.97 -1.83 -0.44
N HIS A 161 -2.05 -1.65 -1.75
CA HIS A 161 -0.92 -1.20 -2.56
C HIS A 161 -0.88 0.32 -2.71
N LEU A 162 -2.00 0.98 -3.01
CA LEU A 162 -2.04 2.41 -3.27
C LEU A 162 -1.59 3.23 -2.05
N ILE A 163 -1.90 2.78 -0.82
CA ILE A 163 -1.48 3.47 0.41
C ILE A 163 0.05 3.58 0.58
N LEU A 164 0.80 2.67 -0.05
CA LEU A 164 2.27 2.63 -0.04
C LEU A 164 2.89 3.13 -1.36
N GLY A 165 2.06 3.64 -2.28
CA GLY A 165 2.50 4.06 -3.61
C GLY A 165 2.98 5.51 -3.69
N THR A 166 2.94 6.07 -4.90
CA THR A 166 3.42 7.43 -5.20
C THR A 166 2.38 8.50 -4.85
N SER A 167 2.66 9.76 -5.15
CA SER A 167 1.67 10.85 -5.05
C SER A 167 0.48 10.70 -6.02
N GLU A 168 0.62 9.89 -7.07
CA GLU A 168 -0.45 9.59 -8.01
C GLU A 168 -1.43 8.57 -7.41
N SER A 169 -0.95 7.67 -6.54
CA SER A 169 -1.80 6.67 -5.88
C SER A 169 -2.94 7.25 -5.06
N ALA A 170 -2.75 8.43 -4.45
CA ALA A 170 -3.80 9.10 -3.69
C ALA A 170 -4.99 9.49 -4.57
N GLU A 171 -4.72 9.87 -5.82
CA GLU A 171 -5.75 10.17 -6.79
C GLU A 171 -6.44 8.91 -7.26
N THR A 172 -5.69 7.86 -7.65
CA THR A 172 -6.27 6.57 -8.05
C THR A 172 -7.18 6.01 -6.96
N LEU A 173 -6.73 6.01 -5.69
CA LEU A 173 -7.51 5.48 -4.58
C LEU A 173 -8.79 6.30 -4.36
N ALA A 174 -8.69 7.63 -4.32
CA ALA A 174 -9.86 8.48 -4.13
C ALA A 174 -10.90 8.34 -5.27
N LYS A 175 -10.45 8.10 -6.51
CA LYS A 175 -11.34 7.83 -7.65
C LYS A 175 -12.05 6.50 -7.49
N LEU A 176 -11.31 5.45 -7.13
CA LEU A 176 -11.85 4.10 -6.89
C LEU A 176 -12.89 4.10 -5.76
N GLU A 177 -12.57 4.70 -4.61
CA GLU A 177 -13.51 4.80 -3.49
C GLU A 177 -14.75 5.62 -3.84
N TYR A 178 -14.59 6.68 -4.65
CA TYR A 178 -15.73 7.46 -5.12
C TYR A 178 -16.62 6.65 -6.06
N GLU A 179 -16.03 5.91 -6.99
CA GLU A 179 -16.76 5.03 -7.92
C GLU A 179 -17.48 3.92 -7.14
N TRP A 180 -16.86 3.35 -6.12
CA TRP A 180 -17.51 2.40 -5.23
C TRP A 180 -18.70 3.03 -4.49
N TYR A 181 -18.50 4.22 -3.90
CA TYR A 181 -19.57 5.00 -3.27
C TYR A 181 -20.78 5.22 -4.19
N THR A 182 -20.59 5.44 -5.50
CA THR A 182 -21.73 5.69 -6.41
C THR A 182 -22.71 4.53 -6.53
N ASN A 183 -22.35 3.34 -6.02
CA ASN A 183 -23.22 2.16 -5.94
C ASN A 183 -23.88 1.98 -4.56
N ASP A 184 -23.74 2.95 -3.65
CA ASP A 184 -24.24 2.92 -2.28
C ASP A 184 -25.12 4.15 -1.96
N GLU A 185 -25.65 4.22 -0.73
CA GLU A 185 -26.53 5.30 -0.31
C GLU A 185 -25.78 6.64 -0.10
N PRO A 186 -26.37 7.79 -0.43
CA PRO A 186 -25.69 9.10 -0.33
C PRO A 186 -25.08 9.42 1.04
N HIS A 187 -25.68 8.93 2.12
CA HIS A 187 -25.22 9.18 3.48
C HIS A 187 -23.91 8.46 3.83
N THR A 188 -23.52 7.44 3.05
CA THR A 188 -22.29 6.65 3.26
C THR A 188 -21.04 7.31 2.69
N ALA A 189 -21.16 8.45 2.00
CA ALA A 189 -20.03 9.14 1.35
C ALA A 189 -18.81 9.34 2.27
N ALA A 190 -19.04 9.62 3.56
CA ALA A 190 -17.95 9.80 4.52
C ALA A 190 -17.20 8.49 4.83
N ILE A 191 -17.86 7.33 4.75
CA ILE A 191 -17.25 6.02 4.94
C ILE A 191 -16.21 5.80 3.84
N TYR A 192 -16.60 5.93 2.57
CA TYR A 192 -15.68 5.79 1.43
C TYR A 192 -14.58 6.84 1.41
N ALA A 193 -14.90 8.10 1.75
CA ALA A 193 -13.87 9.13 1.92
C ALA A 193 -12.86 8.75 3.00
N SER A 194 -13.30 8.16 4.12
CA SER A 194 -12.39 7.72 5.19
C SER A 194 -11.49 6.56 4.75
N ARG A 195 -11.97 5.65 3.89
CA ARG A 195 -11.14 4.58 3.28
C ARG A 195 -10.00 5.15 2.44
N ALA A 196 -10.27 6.24 1.71
CA ALA A 196 -9.23 6.92 0.93
C ALA A 196 -8.25 7.75 1.78
N VAL A 197 -8.62 8.14 3.01
CA VAL A 197 -7.88 9.14 3.80
C VAL A 197 -7.18 8.53 5.02
N PHE A 198 -7.89 7.78 5.86
CA PHE A 198 -7.36 7.29 7.13
C PHE A 198 -6.14 6.38 6.96
N PRO A 199 -6.11 5.45 5.98
CA PRO A 199 -4.91 4.63 5.76
C PRO A 199 -3.66 5.48 5.46
N TYR A 200 -3.78 6.58 4.70
CA TYR A 200 -2.65 7.49 4.50
C TYR A 200 -2.21 8.18 5.79
N LEU A 201 -3.15 8.56 6.67
CA LEU A 201 -2.82 9.10 7.99
C LEU A 201 -2.10 8.05 8.85
N LEU A 202 -2.57 6.81 8.85
CA LEU A 202 -1.97 5.71 9.63
C LEU A 202 -0.55 5.34 9.15
N VAL A 203 -0.18 5.62 7.90
CA VAL A 203 1.19 5.48 7.41
C VAL A 203 2.00 6.79 7.45
N GLY A 204 1.47 7.84 8.08
CA GLY A 204 2.16 9.12 8.26
C GLY A 204 2.16 10.05 7.03
N ASN A 205 1.41 9.72 5.98
CA ASN A 205 1.42 10.45 4.71
C ASN A 205 0.28 11.49 4.63
N LEU A 206 0.44 12.59 5.38
CA LEU A 206 -0.53 13.69 5.41
C LEU A 206 -0.75 14.34 4.03
N ARG A 207 0.27 14.38 3.18
CA ARG A 207 0.19 14.94 1.83
C ARG A 207 -0.81 14.16 0.97
N ASN A 208 -0.67 12.84 0.93
CA ASN A 208 -1.58 11.98 0.17
C ASN A 208 -2.97 11.91 0.79
N ALA A 209 -3.10 11.94 2.11
CA ALA A 209 -4.39 12.04 2.79
C ALA A 209 -5.18 13.28 2.35
N ASN A 210 -4.53 14.45 2.34
CA ASN A 210 -5.14 15.70 1.85
C ASN A 210 -5.48 15.63 0.36
N LYS A 211 -4.58 15.10 -0.48
CA LYS A 211 -4.85 14.96 -1.92
C LYS A 211 -6.05 14.03 -2.17
N ALA A 212 -6.11 12.88 -1.52
CA ALA A 212 -7.20 11.93 -1.65
C ALA A 212 -8.54 12.55 -1.24
N PHE A 213 -8.59 13.23 -0.08
CA PHE A 213 -9.80 13.92 0.39
C PHE A 213 -10.25 15.01 -0.60
N LEU A 214 -9.31 15.80 -1.13
CA LEU A 214 -9.60 16.85 -2.10
C LEU A 214 -10.18 16.26 -3.39
N ILE A 215 -9.61 15.18 -3.92
CA ILE A 215 -10.11 14.53 -5.15
C ILE A 215 -11.52 13.97 -4.92
N PHE A 216 -11.74 13.24 -3.82
CA PHE A 216 -13.03 12.65 -3.49
C PHE A 216 -14.12 13.72 -3.36
N THR A 217 -13.88 14.76 -2.54
CA THR A 217 -14.86 15.83 -2.30
C THR A 217 -15.12 16.69 -3.53
N SER A 218 -14.11 16.91 -4.39
CA SER A 218 -14.28 17.64 -5.65
C SER A 218 -15.19 16.87 -6.61
N ARG A 219 -15.03 15.53 -6.70
CA ARG A 219 -15.93 14.67 -7.49
C ARG A 219 -17.35 14.69 -6.92
N LEU A 220 -17.48 14.51 -5.61
CA LEU A 220 -18.77 14.52 -4.93
C LEU A 220 -19.56 15.81 -5.19
N SER A 221 -18.89 16.96 -5.06
CA SER A 221 -19.50 18.28 -5.29
C SER A 221 -19.87 18.50 -6.76
N SER A 222 -19.05 18.02 -7.70
CA SER A 222 -19.30 18.19 -9.13
C SER A 222 -20.47 17.34 -9.62
N SER A 223 -20.65 16.14 -9.06
CA SER A 223 -21.77 15.25 -9.43
C SER A 223 -23.07 15.57 -8.70
N ASN A 224 -23.02 16.28 -7.57
CA ASN A 224 -24.19 16.52 -6.71
C ASN A 224 -24.33 18.00 -6.34
N VAL A 225 -24.73 18.82 -7.33
CA VAL A 225 -24.91 20.27 -7.18
C VAL A 225 -25.94 20.64 -6.09
N SER A 226 -26.87 19.74 -5.77
CA SER A 226 -27.90 19.94 -4.73
C SER A 226 -27.40 19.79 -3.29
N LEU A 227 -26.15 19.37 -3.04
CA LEU A 227 -25.61 19.19 -1.69
C LEU A 227 -25.40 20.50 -0.92
N GLY A 228 -25.57 21.66 -1.57
CA GLY A 228 -25.44 22.97 -0.91
C GLY A 228 -24.06 23.21 -0.32
N VAL A 229 -23.01 22.74 -1.02
CA VAL A 229 -21.62 22.83 -0.57
C VAL A 229 -21.24 24.29 -0.37
N GLN A 230 -20.70 24.60 0.80
CA GLN A 230 -20.24 25.95 1.14
C GLN A 230 -18.71 25.97 1.16
N GLU A 231 -18.11 26.91 0.45
CA GLU A 231 -16.68 27.15 0.53
C GLU A 231 -16.39 28.17 1.62
N VAL A 232 -15.65 27.75 2.64
CA VAL A 232 -15.18 28.58 3.74
C VAL A 232 -13.68 28.78 3.56
N SER A 233 -13.32 29.95 3.04
CA SER A 233 -11.94 30.37 2.90
C SER A 233 -11.44 31.06 4.16
N SER A 234 -10.23 30.70 4.59
CA SER A 234 -9.46 31.41 5.61
C SER A 234 -8.15 31.93 5.02
N ALA A 235 -7.41 32.76 5.76
CA ALA A 235 -6.13 33.30 5.30
C ALA A 235 -5.07 32.24 4.93
N SER A 236 -5.25 30.98 5.36
CA SER A 236 -4.28 29.90 5.17
C SER A 236 -4.85 28.62 4.55
N SER A 237 -6.17 28.48 4.40
CA SER A 237 -6.82 27.22 3.97
C SER A 237 -8.23 27.44 3.45
N ASP A 238 -8.57 26.77 2.35
CA ASP A 238 -9.94 26.67 1.82
C ASP A 238 -10.56 25.34 2.26
N VAL A 239 -11.76 25.41 2.83
CA VAL A 239 -12.49 24.25 3.37
C VAL A 239 -13.85 24.17 2.72
N ARG A 240 -14.23 22.97 2.26
CA ARG A 240 -15.60 22.69 1.81
C ARG A 240 -16.41 22.13 2.97
N VAL A 241 -17.54 22.76 3.24
CA VAL A 241 -18.51 22.33 4.24
C VAL A 241 -19.71 21.70 3.54
N PHE A 242 -20.07 20.50 3.97
CA PHE A 242 -21.19 19.71 3.48
C PHE A 242 -22.26 19.66 4.59
N PRO A 243 -23.28 20.53 4.59
CA PRO A 243 -24.24 20.62 5.70
C PRO A 243 -25.00 19.31 5.97
N SER A 244 -25.27 18.53 4.93
CA SER A 244 -25.96 17.25 5.00
C SER A 244 -25.05 16.05 5.29
N LEU A 245 -23.72 16.23 5.33
CA LEU A 245 -22.74 15.16 5.50
C LEU A 245 -21.75 15.53 6.63
N PRO A 246 -22.18 15.47 7.90
CA PRO A 246 -21.39 15.92 9.05
C PRO A 246 -20.03 15.24 9.14
N LEU A 247 -19.95 13.95 8.83
CA LEU A 247 -18.71 13.19 8.90
C LEU A 247 -17.68 13.55 7.81
N LEU A 248 -18.09 14.12 6.67
CA LEU A 248 -17.12 14.71 5.73
C LEU A 248 -16.49 15.97 6.32
N ASN A 249 -17.27 16.78 7.03
CA ASN A 249 -16.75 17.95 7.73
C ASN A 249 -15.79 17.53 8.85
N PHE A 250 -16.12 16.46 9.58
CA PHE A 250 -15.20 15.85 10.55
C PHE A 250 -13.85 15.48 9.90
N ILE A 251 -13.84 14.76 8.78
CA ILE A 251 -12.59 14.39 8.09
C ILE A 251 -11.80 15.63 7.67
N SER A 252 -12.47 16.65 7.12
CA SER A 252 -11.82 17.91 6.75
C SER A 252 -11.17 18.61 7.93
N MET A 253 -11.90 18.72 9.05
CA MET A 253 -11.41 19.36 10.27
C MET A 253 -10.31 18.52 10.95
N LEU A 254 -10.36 17.19 10.84
CA LEU A 254 -9.33 16.29 11.35
C LEU A 254 -8.00 16.54 10.62
N LEU A 255 -8.03 16.66 9.28
CA LEU A 255 -6.83 16.98 8.50
C LEU A 255 -6.20 18.32 8.92
N LEU A 256 -7.03 19.34 9.19
CA LEU A 256 -6.57 20.64 9.69
C LEU A 256 -6.04 20.56 11.12
N ALA A 257 -6.69 19.79 12.00
CA ALA A 257 -6.25 19.58 13.37
C ALA A 257 -4.87 18.91 13.40
N ILE A 258 -4.64 17.92 12.53
CA ILE A 258 -3.35 17.25 12.36
C ILE A 258 -2.28 18.24 11.90
N GLN A 259 -2.58 19.08 10.91
CA GLN A 259 -1.64 20.12 10.44
C GLN A 259 -1.25 21.11 11.53
N ARG A 260 -2.17 21.44 12.45
CA ARG A 260 -1.93 22.32 13.59
C ARG A 260 -1.25 21.62 14.78
N GLY A 261 -1.32 20.30 14.87
CA GLY A 261 -0.75 19.52 15.97
C GLY A 261 -1.40 19.76 17.34
N SER A 262 -2.64 20.24 17.39
CA SER A 262 -3.32 20.54 18.66
C SER A 262 -4.18 19.37 19.15
N ALA A 263 -3.75 18.72 20.23
CA ALA A 263 -4.50 17.63 20.86
C ALA A 263 -5.88 18.08 21.39
N ASP A 264 -6.01 19.34 21.81
CA ASP A 264 -7.30 19.88 22.27
C ASP A 264 -8.29 20.03 21.12
N LEU A 265 -7.84 20.47 19.94
CA LEU A 265 -8.69 20.50 18.74
C LEU A 265 -9.18 19.10 18.37
N PHE A 266 -8.28 18.10 18.40
CA PHE A 266 -8.67 16.72 18.13
C PHE A 266 -9.73 16.21 19.12
N LYS A 267 -9.53 16.39 20.43
CA LYS A 267 -10.49 15.96 21.46
C LYS A 267 -11.85 16.65 21.32
N GLN A 268 -11.85 17.97 21.09
CA GLN A 268 -13.08 18.74 20.88
C GLN A 268 -13.81 18.25 19.64
N LEU A 269 -13.08 18.00 18.55
CA LEU A 269 -13.63 17.50 17.30
C LEU A 269 -14.24 16.11 17.47
N THR A 270 -13.52 15.15 18.06
CA THR A 270 -14.04 13.80 18.31
C THR A 270 -15.23 13.80 19.27
N ALA A 271 -15.26 14.70 20.25
CA ALA A 271 -16.39 14.83 21.17
C ALA A 271 -17.62 15.44 20.48
N HIS A 272 -17.42 16.42 19.60
CA HIS A 272 -18.50 17.07 18.86
C HIS A 272 -19.22 16.13 17.89
N TYR A 273 -18.47 15.26 17.20
CA TYR A 273 -19.00 14.28 16.23
C TYR A 273 -19.20 12.87 16.82
N ALA A 274 -19.23 12.73 18.15
CA ALA A 274 -19.20 11.42 18.80
C ALA A 274 -20.39 10.52 18.42
N SER A 275 -21.60 11.10 18.27
CA SER A 275 -22.79 10.34 17.90
C SER A 275 -22.66 9.75 16.49
N GLU A 276 -22.27 10.58 15.53
CA GLU A 276 -22.13 10.20 14.13
C GLU A 276 -20.96 9.21 13.93
N ILE A 277 -19.87 9.37 14.68
CA ILE A 277 -18.75 8.40 14.66
C ILE A 277 -19.21 7.05 15.20
N GLN A 278 -19.96 7.05 16.31
CA GLN A 278 -20.47 5.83 16.92
C GLN A 278 -21.46 5.09 16.00
N GLU A 279 -22.28 5.82 15.25
CA GLU A 279 -23.20 5.23 14.24
C GLU A 279 -22.45 4.49 13.13
N VAL A 280 -21.27 4.97 12.73
CA VAL A 280 -20.40 4.30 11.75
C VAL A 280 -19.71 3.06 12.34
N GLY A 281 -19.27 3.11 13.59
CA GLY A 281 -18.78 1.95 14.36
C GLY A 281 -17.47 1.31 13.89
N ILE A 282 -16.82 1.82 12.83
CA ILE A 282 -15.58 1.25 12.26
C ILE A 282 -14.36 2.18 12.37
N TRP A 283 -14.49 3.34 13.02
CA TRP A 283 -13.44 4.36 13.09
C TRP A 283 -12.63 4.36 14.39
N ASP A 284 -13.09 3.67 15.43
CA ASP A 284 -12.50 3.76 16.78
C ASP A 284 -11.00 3.45 16.80
N ASP A 285 -10.60 2.32 16.20
CA ASP A 285 -9.20 1.90 16.15
C ASP A 285 -8.33 2.85 15.33
N ALA A 286 -8.85 3.36 14.21
CA ALA A 286 -8.14 4.30 13.34
C ALA A 286 -7.95 5.65 14.04
N LEU A 287 -9.00 6.18 14.68
CA LEU A 287 -8.95 7.45 15.41
C LEU A 287 -8.07 7.36 16.65
N ALA A 288 -8.06 6.22 17.34
CA ALA A 288 -7.14 5.98 18.45
C ALA A 288 -5.68 6.05 17.98
N GLN A 289 -5.33 5.35 16.90
CA GLN A 289 -3.98 5.37 16.32
C GLN A 289 -3.59 6.75 15.77
N ILE A 290 -4.51 7.45 15.11
CA ILE A 290 -4.28 8.85 14.66
C ILE A 290 -4.06 9.77 15.88
N GLY A 291 -4.85 9.59 16.94
CA GLY A 291 -4.72 10.28 18.23
C GLY A 291 -3.33 10.12 18.85
N GLU A 292 -2.81 8.90 18.84
CA GLU A 292 -1.47 8.60 19.33
C GLU A 292 -0.39 9.19 18.42
N GLN A 293 -0.47 8.94 17.13
CA GLN A 293 0.58 9.29 16.16
C GLN A 293 0.76 10.79 15.99
N TYR A 294 -0.33 11.56 15.90
CA TYR A 294 -0.27 12.99 15.59
C TYR A 294 -0.42 13.90 16.81
N PHE A 295 -0.97 13.40 17.92
CA PHE A 295 -1.30 14.22 19.09
C PHE A 295 -0.71 13.68 20.41
N GLY A 296 -0.03 12.53 20.38
CA GLY A 296 0.59 11.93 21.57
C GLY A 296 -0.43 11.47 22.63
N ILE A 297 -1.69 11.25 22.23
CA ILE A 297 -2.74 10.79 23.12
C ILE A 297 -2.53 9.29 23.35
N LYS A 298 -2.23 8.91 24.60
CA LYS A 298 -2.05 7.51 24.96
C LYS A 298 -3.37 6.76 24.79
N VAL A 299 -3.42 5.82 23.85
CA VAL A 299 -4.55 4.90 23.73
C VAL A 299 -4.55 4.00 24.97
N PRO A 300 -5.67 3.92 25.72
CA PRO A 300 -5.82 2.89 26.73
C PRO A 300 -5.74 1.55 26.00
N ARG A 301 -4.65 0.80 26.21
CA ARG A 301 -4.53 -0.54 25.62
C ARG A 301 -5.73 -1.34 26.13
N GLN A 302 -6.59 -1.81 25.23
CA GLN A 302 -7.60 -2.79 25.60
C GLN A 302 -6.85 -3.98 26.23
N GLY A 303 -7.02 -4.16 27.53
CA GLY A 303 -6.50 -5.33 28.23
C GLY A 303 -7.09 -6.57 27.59
N ASN A 304 -6.32 -7.66 27.54
CA ASN A 304 -6.86 -8.93 27.09
C ASN A 304 -7.97 -9.34 28.08
N PRO A 305 -9.25 -9.39 27.68
CA PRO A 305 -10.37 -9.64 28.60
C PRO A 305 -10.21 -10.97 29.36
N LEU A 306 -9.53 -11.93 28.73
CA LEU A 306 -9.20 -13.23 29.31
C LEU A 306 -8.14 -13.11 30.41
N LEU A 307 -7.15 -12.23 30.24
CA LEU A 307 -6.12 -11.96 31.23
C LEU A 307 -6.67 -11.18 32.43
N ASP A 308 -7.60 -10.24 32.20
CA ASP A 308 -8.30 -9.50 33.26
C ASP A 308 -9.30 -10.39 34.02
N MET A 309 -9.97 -11.32 33.34
CA MET A 309 -10.83 -12.32 33.98
C MET A 309 -10.01 -13.35 34.78
N MET A 310 -8.87 -13.81 34.25
CA MET A 310 -7.97 -14.67 35.00
C MET A 310 -7.33 -13.92 36.17
N GLY A 311 -6.94 -12.66 36.02
CA GLY A 311 -6.44 -11.83 37.12
C GLY A 311 -7.48 -11.62 38.23
N SER A 312 -8.74 -11.37 37.86
CA SER A 312 -9.83 -11.23 38.83
C SER A 312 -10.25 -12.56 39.47
N MET A 313 -10.07 -13.71 38.81
CA MET A 313 -10.31 -15.02 39.44
C MET A 313 -9.12 -15.57 40.24
N LEU A 314 -7.88 -15.21 39.89
CA LEU A 314 -6.66 -15.68 40.57
C LEU A 314 -6.29 -14.81 41.78
N PHE A 315 -6.70 -13.53 41.77
CA PHE A 315 -6.46 -12.58 42.87
C PHE A 315 -7.74 -12.02 43.52
N GLY A 316 -8.94 -12.34 43.02
CA GLY A 316 -10.21 -11.90 43.58
C GLY A 316 -10.77 -12.89 44.59
N GLY A 317 -10.25 -12.83 45.82
CA GLY A 317 -10.68 -13.74 46.87
C GLY A 317 -10.32 -13.37 48.30
N GLN A 318 -10.18 -12.08 48.68
CA GLN A 318 -10.26 -11.72 50.10
C GLN A 318 -10.61 -10.25 50.34
N ASN A 319 -11.87 -10.00 50.70
CA ASN A 319 -12.28 -8.76 51.35
C ASN A 319 -12.17 -8.99 52.87
N GLN A 320 -11.04 -8.65 53.47
CA GLN A 320 -10.91 -8.47 54.93
C GLN A 320 -10.02 -7.26 55.24
N SER A 321 -10.68 -6.21 55.74
CA SER A 321 -10.24 -5.34 56.83
C SER A 321 -8.76 -4.97 56.94
N GLY A 322 -8.45 -3.74 56.54
CA GLY A 322 -7.62 -2.77 57.27
C GLY A 322 -6.23 -3.17 57.77
N SER A 323 -5.18 -2.62 57.16
CA SER A 323 -4.05 -1.98 57.89
C SER A 323 -3.09 -1.24 56.95
N ARG A 324 -2.47 -0.19 57.49
CA ARG A 324 -1.56 0.77 56.82
C ARG A 324 -0.11 0.25 56.69
N ARG A 325 0.51 0.57 55.53
CA ARG A 325 1.94 0.91 55.24
C ARG A 325 3.00 -0.21 55.33
N PRO A 326 4.22 -0.08 54.72
CA PRO A 326 4.90 1.10 54.11
C PRO A 326 5.48 0.88 52.67
N PRO A 327 6.16 1.87 52.03
CA PRO A 327 6.67 1.74 50.66
C PRO A 327 8.12 1.24 50.61
N GLN A 328 8.40 0.27 49.73
CA GLN A 328 9.75 -0.19 49.36
C GLN A 328 9.62 -1.00 48.06
N GLY A 329 10.41 -0.89 47.01
CA GLY A 329 11.55 -0.02 46.70
C GLY A 329 11.81 -0.10 45.19
N ARG A 330 12.60 0.85 44.70
CA ARG A 330 13.13 0.92 43.33
C ARG A 330 13.72 -0.42 42.86
N SER A 331 13.34 -0.84 41.66
CA SER A 331 14.20 -1.60 40.77
C SER A 331 14.31 -0.85 39.44
N GLN A 332 15.56 -0.58 39.06
CA GLN A 332 15.96 0.12 37.84
C GLN A 332 15.79 -0.78 36.62
N SER A 333 15.38 -0.21 35.49
CA SER A 333 15.69 -0.76 34.17
C SER A 333 16.14 0.35 33.21
N LYS A 334 17.49 0.41 33.10
CA LYS A 334 18.33 0.73 31.94
C LYS A 334 17.94 1.90 31.03
N THR A 335 18.62 3.02 31.28
CA THR A 335 18.94 4.05 30.29
C THR A 335 19.71 3.44 29.12
N VAL A 336 19.26 3.70 27.89
CA VAL A 336 19.99 3.38 26.65
C VAL A 336 21.02 4.48 26.42
N GLU A 337 22.28 4.09 26.34
CA GLU A 337 23.43 4.96 26.14
C GLU A 337 23.51 5.40 24.67
N ALA A 338 23.77 6.69 24.43
CA ALA A 338 23.94 7.26 23.09
C ALA A 338 25.34 6.91 22.53
N PRO A 339 25.49 6.72 21.21
CA PRO A 339 26.76 6.34 20.60
C PRO A 339 27.77 7.50 20.66
N PRO A 340 29.07 7.23 20.91
CA PRO A 340 30.08 8.28 20.91
C PRO A 340 30.32 8.81 19.49
N ALA A 341 30.40 10.13 19.40
CA ALA A 341 30.87 10.86 18.24
C ALA A 341 32.40 10.74 18.13
N SER A 342 32.87 10.50 16.90
CA SER A 342 34.26 10.63 16.41
C SER A 342 35.35 9.79 17.08
N MET A 343 36.13 9.08 16.26
CA MET A 343 37.59 9.13 16.37
C MET A 343 38.20 8.87 14.99
N GLU A 344 38.97 9.86 14.55
CA GLU A 344 39.90 9.83 13.43
C GLU A 344 41.06 8.87 13.69
N LEU A 345 41.58 8.33 12.58
CA LEU A 345 43.00 8.12 12.23
C LEU A 345 43.99 7.68 13.32
N ASP A 346 44.45 6.44 13.20
CA ASP A 346 45.80 6.13 12.69
C ASP A 346 45.82 4.76 11.99
#